data_AF-A1WUR3-F1
#
_entry.id   AF-A1WUR3-F1
#
_cell.length_a   1.000
_cell.length_b   1.000
_cell.length_c   1.000
_cell.angle_alpha   90.00
_cell.angle_beta   90.00
_cell.angle_gamma   90.00
#
_symmetry.space_group_name_H-M   'P 1'
#
loop_
_entity.id
_entity.type
_entity.pdbx_description
1 polymer ?
#
loop_
_entity_poly.entity_id
_entity_poly.type
_entity_poly.pdbx_seq_one_letter_code
_entity_poly.pdbx_strand_id
1 'polypeptide(L)'
;MLNRPKAKAPPPQPPEDEVEYDSVPDLREHIYRLAHRIAQRHELDRYLHSWDHGVGYLIELPAMRDVESGRPARQWIWWTLLAVSEALARDAHRQHLPGNYELPHLAKESPDTVRSRMGSPVYPRIAMEFWSDPSVPDADIHDFVQLIQLCRQLRKTATERNMDLWEG
;
A
#
# COMPACT_ATOMS: atom_id res chain seq x y z
N MET A 1 -22.76 -46.30 6.03
CA MET A 1 -22.26 -44.97 6.45
C MET A 1 -20.75 -45.06 6.58
N LEU A 2 -19.99 -44.44 5.68
CA LEU A 2 -18.52 -44.45 5.66
C LEU A 2 -18.00 -43.12 6.22
N ASN A 3 -17.35 -43.16 7.38
CA ASN A 3 -16.65 -42.03 7.98
C ASN A 3 -15.39 -41.71 7.16
N ARG A 4 -15.35 -40.55 6.50
CA ARG A 4 -14.11 -40.00 5.93
C ARG A 4 -13.30 -39.35 7.06
N PRO A 5 -12.00 -39.63 7.19
CA PRO A 5 -11.15 -38.92 8.15
C PRO A 5 -11.02 -37.46 7.72
N LYS A 6 -11.28 -36.53 8.65
CA LYS A 6 -10.99 -35.11 8.47
C LYS A 6 -9.50 -34.95 8.26
N ALA A 7 -9.11 -34.40 7.11
CA ALA A 7 -7.73 -33.98 6.88
C ALA A 7 -7.35 -32.97 7.96
N LYS A 8 -6.27 -33.26 8.69
CA LYS A 8 -5.68 -32.36 9.67
C LYS A 8 -5.23 -31.12 8.90
N ALA A 9 -5.72 -29.94 9.31
CA ALA A 9 -5.26 -28.68 8.73
C ALA A 9 -3.72 -28.63 8.80
N PRO A 10 -3.04 -28.13 7.75
CA PRO A 10 -1.60 -27.96 7.81
C PRO A 10 -1.26 -27.11 9.03
N PRO A 11 -0.17 -27.43 9.75
CA PRO A 11 0.25 -26.62 10.89
C PRO A 11 0.45 -25.18 10.43
N PRO A 12 0.14 -24.19 11.29
CA PRO A 12 0.43 -22.79 10.99
C PRO A 12 1.92 -22.70 10.63
N GLN A 13 2.21 -22.08 9.49
CA GLN A 13 3.60 -21.77 9.15
C GLN A 13 4.16 -20.87 10.25
N PRO A 14 5.42 -21.09 10.68
CA PRO A 14 6.07 -20.18 11.62
C PRO A 14 6.02 -18.76 11.04
N PRO A 15 5.94 -17.71 11.90
CA PRO A 15 6.11 -16.35 11.43
C PRO A 15 7.41 -16.30 10.63
N GLU A 16 7.38 -15.73 9.41
CA GLU A 16 8.58 -15.55 8.61
C GLU A 16 9.60 -14.83 9.50
N ASP A 17 10.61 -15.59 9.92
CA ASP A 17 11.69 -15.14 10.79
C ASP A 17 12.26 -13.83 10.26
N GLU A 18 12.72 -12.98 11.16
CA GLU A 18 13.38 -11.69 10.94
C GLU A 18 14.39 -11.77 9.79
N VAL A 19 13.95 -11.56 8.55
CA VAL A 19 14.86 -11.38 7.43
C VAL A 19 15.45 -10.00 7.61
N GLU A 20 16.69 -9.96 8.10
CA GLU A 20 17.46 -8.73 8.21
C GLU A 20 17.77 -8.26 6.78
N TYR A 21 16.95 -7.31 6.30
CA TYR A 21 17.19 -6.69 5.01
C TYR A 21 18.33 -5.67 5.16
N ASP A 22 19.50 -6.04 4.65
CA ASP A 22 20.72 -5.26 4.79
C ASP A 22 20.87 -4.14 3.76
N SER A 23 19.94 -4.01 2.81
CA SER A 23 20.04 -3.01 1.74
C SER A 23 18.73 -2.29 1.44
N VAL A 24 18.86 -1.02 1.02
CA VAL A 24 17.75 -0.18 0.56
C VAL A 24 17.02 -0.82 -0.65
N PRO A 25 17.72 -1.34 -1.68
CA PRO A 25 17.06 -2.06 -2.78
C PRO A 25 16.24 -3.28 -2.32
N ASP A 26 16.78 -4.12 -1.44
CA ASP A 26 16.06 -5.32 -0.98
C ASP A 26 14.81 -4.94 -0.18
N LEU A 27 14.90 -3.91 0.66
CA LEU A 27 13.75 -3.36 1.38
C LEU A 27 12.69 -2.82 0.43
N ARG A 28 13.07 -2.04 -0.60
CA ARG A 28 12.14 -1.54 -1.61
C ARG A 28 11.43 -2.67 -2.35
N GLU A 29 12.18 -3.70 -2.76
CA GLU A 29 11.60 -4.85 -3.43
C GLU A 29 10.60 -5.58 -2.52
N HIS A 30 10.93 -5.78 -1.23
CA HIS A 30 10.00 -6.39 -0.30
C HIS A 30 8.74 -5.56 -0.11
N ILE A 31 8.89 -4.26 0.13
CA ILE A 31 7.77 -3.32 0.28
C ILE A 31 6.87 -3.39 -0.95
N TYR A 32 7.44 -3.40 -2.16
CA TYR A 32 6.68 -3.56 -3.40
C TYR A 32 5.91 -4.89 -3.45
N ARG A 33 6.56 -6.02 -3.16
CA ARG A 33 5.89 -7.34 -3.18
C ARG A 33 4.72 -7.40 -2.21
N LEU A 34 4.87 -6.80 -1.02
CA LEU A 34 3.82 -6.76 0.00
C LEU A 34 2.68 -5.82 -0.41
N ALA A 35 2.99 -4.63 -0.90
CA ALA A 35 2.00 -3.71 -1.47
C ALA A 35 1.25 -4.35 -2.65
N HIS A 36 1.95 -5.08 -3.53
CA HIS A 36 1.36 -5.79 -4.66
C HIS A 36 0.41 -6.90 -4.21
N ARG A 37 0.78 -7.68 -3.19
CA ARG A 37 -0.08 -8.70 -2.60
C ARG A 37 -1.39 -8.10 -2.07
N ILE A 38 -1.30 -6.98 -1.33
CA ILE A 38 -2.47 -6.25 -0.84
C ILE A 38 -3.31 -5.74 -2.03
N ALA A 39 -2.68 -5.05 -2.99
CA ALA A 39 -3.36 -4.49 -4.14
C ALA A 39 -4.07 -5.58 -4.97
N GLN A 40 -3.44 -6.73 -5.17
CA GLN A 40 -4.01 -7.86 -5.91
C GLN A 40 -5.26 -8.44 -5.24
N ARG A 41 -5.29 -8.59 -3.91
CA ARG A 41 -6.50 -9.03 -3.18
C ARG A 41 -7.70 -8.11 -3.40
N HIS A 42 -7.42 -6.85 -3.71
CA HIS A 42 -8.42 -5.81 -3.92
C HIS A 42 -8.58 -5.38 -5.38
N GLU A 43 -8.00 -6.10 -6.35
CA GLU A 43 -8.05 -5.77 -7.81
C GLU A 43 -7.53 -4.34 -8.13
N LEU A 44 -6.50 -3.92 -7.38
CA LEU A 44 -5.81 -2.64 -7.53
C LEU A 44 -4.38 -2.81 -8.10
N ASP A 45 -3.92 -4.03 -8.32
CA ASP A 45 -2.58 -4.37 -8.78
C ASP A 45 -2.18 -3.67 -10.08
N ARG A 46 -3.12 -3.50 -11.02
CA ARG A 46 -2.87 -2.74 -12.27
C ARG A 46 -2.53 -1.26 -12.07
N TYR A 47 -2.85 -0.71 -10.91
CA TYR A 47 -2.54 0.67 -10.54
C TYR A 47 -1.25 0.76 -9.71
N LEU A 48 -0.67 -0.37 -9.33
CA LEU A 48 0.54 -0.43 -8.52
C LEU A 48 1.76 -0.70 -9.41
N HIS A 49 2.77 0.14 -9.29
CA HIS A 49 3.99 0.04 -10.07
C HIS A 49 5.20 -0.04 -9.14
N SER A 50 6.15 -0.91 -9.45
CA SER A 50 7.47 -0.89 -8.80
C SER A 50 8.15 0.44 -9.10
N TRP A 51 8.88 0.97 -8.12
CA TRP A 51 9.54 2.25 -8.25
C TRP A 51 10.89 2.25 -7.55
N ASP A 52 11.92 2.76 -8.22
CA ASP A 52 13.28 2.74 -7.68
C ASP A 52 13.53 3.87 -6.65
N HIS A 53 12.56 4.76 -6.46
CA HIS A 53 12.61 5.83 -5.47
C HIS A 53 11.58 5.65 -4.37
N GLY A 54 11.68 6.52 -3.35
CA GLY A 54 10.83 6.50 -2.18
C GLY A 54 10.86 5.13 -1.51
N VAL A 55 9.67 4.58 -1.26
CA VAL A 55 9.48 3.32 -0.54
C VAL A 55 9.53 2.06 -1.42
N GLY A 56 9.71 2.18 -2.74
CA GLY A 56 9.78 1.02 -3.63
C GLY A 56 8.58 0.83 -4.56
N TYR A 57 7.53 1.64 -4.43
CA TYR A 57 6.37 1.59 -5.31
C TYR A 57 5.66 2.94 -5.46
N LEU A 58 4.85 3.04 -6.51
CA LEU A 58 3.84 4.06 -6.71
C LEU A 58 2.48 3.41 -6.91
N ILE A 59 1.41 4.09 -6.49
CA ILE A 59 0.05 3.69 -6.79
C ILE A 59 -0.66 4.82 -7.52
N GLU A 60 -1.15 4.52 -8.72
CA GLU A 60 -1.84 5.45 -9.60
C GLU A 60 -3.33 5.58 -9.22
N LEU A 61 -3.96 6.62 -9.75
CA LEU A 61 -5.38 6.86 -9.68
C LEU A 61 -6.19 5.73 -10.34
N PRO A 62 -7.03 5.00 -9.59
CA PRO A 62 -7.92 4.03 -10.19
C PRO A 62 -9.05 4.73 -10.95
N ALA A 63 -9.55 4.09 -12.00
CA ALA A 63 -10.76 4.60 -12.64
C ALA A 63 -11.95 4.54 -11.66
N MET A 64 -12.80 5.56 -11.68
CA MET A 64 -13.92 5.70 -10.74
C MET A 64 -14.80 4.45 -10.60
N ARG A 65 -15.15 3.84 -11.74
CA ARG A 65 -15.92 2.58 -11.80
C ARG A 65 -15.33 1.44 -10.97
N ASP A 66 -14.02 1.44 -10.76
CA ASP A 66 -13.32 0.37 -10.06
C ASP A 66 -13.38 0.53 -8.55
N VAL A 67 -13.50 1.77 -8.05
CA VAL A 67 -13.57 2.11 -6.62
C VAL A 67 -14.99 2.45 -6.15
N GLU A 68 -15.89 2.88 -7.04
CA GLU A 68 -17.29 3.23 -6.74
C GLU A 68 -18.22 2.00 -6.63
N SER A 69 -17.72 0.79 -6.86
CA SER A 69 -18.52 -0.45 -7.03
C SER A 69 -19.25 -0.97 -5.78
N GLY A 70 -19.56 -0.14 -4.80
CA GLY A 70 -20.22 -0.54 -3.56
C GLY A 70 -19.32 -1.31 -2.60
N ARG A 71 -18.00 -1.34 -2.86
CA ARG A 71 -16.97 -1.94 -2.01
C ARG A 71 -16.12 -0.84 -1.37
N PRO A 72 -16.59 -0.20 -0.28
CA PRO A 72 -15.83 0.85 0.42
C PRO A 72 -14.41 0.39 0.77
N ALA A 73 -14.23 -0.89 1.05
CA ALA A 73 -12.92 -1.48 1.34
C ALA A 73 -11.86 -1.16 0.28
N ARG A 74 -12.16 -1.29 -1.02
CA ARG A 74 -11.17 -1.07 -2.08
C ARG A 74 -10.68 0.38 -2.13
N GLN A 75 -11.60 1.32 -1.98
CA GLN A 75 -11.25 2.75 -1.91
C GLN A 75 -10.34 3.03 -0.71
N TRP A 76 -10.60 2.39 0.43
CA TRP A 76 -9.77 2.54 1.63
C TRP A 76 -8.39 1.92 1.46
N ILE A 77 -8.30 0.72 0.89
CA ILE A 77 -7.04 0.06 0.56
C ILE A 77 -6.19 0.96 -0.34
N TRP A 78 -6.80 1.53 -1.38
CA TRP A 78 -6.10 2.47 -2.26
C TRP A 78 -5.59 3.69 -1.49
N TRP A 79 -6.43 4.35 -0.67
CA TRP A 79 -6.01 5.50 0.14
C TRP A 79 -4.87 5.15 1.11
N THR A 80 -4.91 3.95 1.72
CA THR A 80 -3.86 3.50 2.63
C THR A 80 -2.56 3.25 1.89
N LEU A 81 -2.58 2.56 0.75
CA LEU A 81 -1.40 2.36 -0.09
C LEU A 81 -0.83 3.70 -0.58
N LEU A 82 -1.69 4.63 -1.02
CA LEU A 82 -1.25 5.97 -1.43
C LEU A 82 -0.56 6.71 -0.28
N ALA A 83 -1.15 6.68 0.92
CA ALA A 83 -0.57 7.32 2.10
C ALA A 83 0.80 6.71 2.47
N VAL A 84 0.93 5.39 2.41
CA VAL A 84 2.19 4.68 2.73
C VAL A 84 3.27 4.92 1.66
N SER A 85 2.89 5.12 0.39
CA SER A 85 3.83 5.42 -0.70
C SER A 85 4.58 6.75 -0.53
N GLU A 86 4.02 7.69 0.23
CA GLU A 86 4.52 9.06 0.43
C GLU A 86 4.74 9.89 -0.86
N ALA A 87 4.27 9.40 -2.01
CA ALA A 87 4.42 10.03 -3.32
C ALA A 87 3.92 11.49 -3.35
N LEU A 88 2.87 11.79 -2.58
CA LEU A 88 2.26 13.12 -2.50
C LEU A 88 2.60 13.91 -1.24
N ALA A 89 3.43 13.36 -0.34
CA ALA A 89 3.67 13.91 0.99
C ALA A 89 4.44 15.25 0.97
N ARG A 90 5.32 15.46 -0.01
CA ARG A 90 6.11 16.69 -0.17
C ARG A 90 6.19 17.07 -1.65
N ASP A 91 6.25 18.38 -1.91
CA ASP A 91 6.37 18.89 -3.29
C ASP A 91 7.63 18.38 -4.00
N ALA A 92 8.73 18.21 -3.25
CA ALA A 92 9.97 17.65 -3.79
C ALA A 92 9.75 16.23 -4.35
N HIS A 93 9.02 15.36 -3.65
CA HIS A 93 8.76 13.98 -4.11
C HIS A 93 7.99 13.97 -5.45
N ARG A 94 7.08 14.94 -5.64
CA ARG A 94 6.25 15.06 -6.84
C ARG A 94 7.07 15.31 -8.10
N GLN A 95 8.25 15.91 -7.97
CA GLN A 95 9.15 16.17 -9.10
C GLN A 95 9.76 14.88 -9.66
N HIS A 96 9.80 13.81 -8.85
CA HIS A 96 10.30 12.50 -9.26
C HIS A 96 9.21 11.63 -9.89
N LEU A 97 7.93 12.05 -9.86
CA LEU A 97 6.86 11.25 -10.42
C LEU A 97 6.85 11.31 -11.95
N PRO A 98 6.59 10.19 -12.65
CA PRO A 98 6.50 10.20 -14.11
C PRO A 98 5.43 11.16 -14.62
N GLY A 99 5.72 11.92 -15.68
CA GLY A 99 4.79 12.91 -16.23
C GLY A 99 3.55 12.33 -16.92
N ASN A 100 3.52 11.02 -17.18
CA ASN A 100 2.38 10.31 -17.74
C ASN A 100 1.43 9.77 -16.65
N TYR A 101 1.72 10.03 -15.38
CA TYR A 101 0.89 9.62 -14.25
C TYR A 101 -0.13 10.72 -13.97
N GLU A 102 -1.34 10.34 -13.55
CA GLU A 102 -2.41 11.29 -13.24
C GLU A 102 -2.28 11.82 -11.79
N LEU A 103 -1.69 11.03 -10.91
CA LEU A 103 -1.47 11.36 -9.51
C LEU A 103 -0.78 12.73 -9.26
N PRO A 104 0.29 13.12 -9.99
CA PRO A 104 0.93 14.43 -9.84
C PRO A 104 0.04 15.59 -10.31
N HIS A 105 -0.84 15.36 -11.28
CA HIS A 105 -1.80 16.36 -11.73
C HIS A 105 -2.90 16.56 -10.69
N LEU A 106 -3.42 15.48 -10.12
CA LEU A 106 -4.42 15.50 -9.06
C LEU A 106 -3.94 16.29 -7.83
N ALA A 107 -2.66 16.17 -7.47
CA ALA A 107 -2.08 16.90 -6.34
C ALA A 107 -2.03 18.43 -6.52
N LYS A 108 -2.22 18.92 -7.75
CA LYS A 108 -2.32 20.35 -8.09
C LYS A 108 -3.76 20.84 -8.20
N GLU A 109 -4.74 19.93 -8.19
CA GLU A 109 -6.16 20.28 -8.26
C GLU A 109 -6.69 20.78 -6.90
N SER A 110 -7.85 21.44 -6.93
CA SER A 110 -8.50 21.84 -5.68
C SER A 110 -8.94 20.61 -4.87
N PRO A 111 -8.94 20.69 -3.53
CA PRO A 111 -9.42 19.59 -2.67
C PRO A 111 -10.82 19.08 -3.03
N ASP A 112 -11.69 19.95 -3.54
CA ASP A 112 -13.04 19.58 -3.99
C ASP A 112 -13.03 18.74 -5.27
N THR A 113 -12.07 18.99 -6.18
CA THR A 113 -11.92 18.20 -7.41
C THR A 113 -11.33 16.83 -7.09
N VAL A 114 -10.34 16.77 -6.18
CA VAL A 114 -9.83 15.50 -5.67
C VAL A 114 -10.95 14.70 -5.00
N ARG A 115 -11.78 15.36 -4.19
CA ARG A 115 -12.91 14.73 -3.50
C ARG A 115 -13.98 14.22 -4.46
N SER A 116 -14.30 14.97 -5.52
CA SER A 116 -15.31 14.54 -6.50
C SER A 116 -14.81 13.36 -7.35
N ARG A 117 -13.50 13.29 -7.60
CA ARG A 117 -12.87 12.23 -8.39
C ARG A 117 -12.48 10.98 -7.61
N MET A 118 -12.24 11.08 -6.31
CA MET A 118 -11.69 9.96 -5.51
C MET A 118 -12.47 9.68 -4.24
N GLY A 119 -13.57 10.41 -4.02
CA GLY A 119 -14.18 10.54 -2.71
C GLY A 119 -13.28 11.27 -1.71
N SER A 120 -13.80 11.55 -0.52
CA SER A 120 -12.97 12.03 0.58
C SER A 120 -12.54 10.84 1.41
N PRO A 121 -11.25 10.72 1.78
CA PRO A 121 -10.91 9.82 2.84
C PRO A 121 -11.56 10.34 4.12
N VAL A 122 -12.58 9.65 4.62
CA VAL A 122 -13.19 9.98 5.91
C VAL A 122 -12.30 9.33 6.96
N TYR A 123 -11.16 9.95 7.25
CA TYR A 123 -10.12 9.38 8.14
C TYR A 123 -10.65 8.87 9.49
N PRO A 124 -11.61 9.54 10.16
CA PRO A 124 -12.24 8.97 11.36
C PRO A 124 -12.92 7.63 11.09
N ARG A 125 -13.57 7.49 9.93
CA ARG A 125 -14.21 6.25 9.50
C ARG A 125 -13.20 5.15 9.21
N ILE A 126 -12.05 5.49 8.61
CA ILE A 126 -10.96 4.53 8.44
C ILE A 126 -10.49 4.02 9.81
N ALA A 127 -10.20 4.95 10.72
CA ALA A 127 -9.66 4.62 12.04
C ALA A 127 -10.65 3.87 12.94
N MET A 128 -11.95 4.15 12.83
CA MET A 128 -12.97 3.61 13.73
C MET A 128 -13.74 2.42 13.15
N GLU A 129 -14.02 2.41 11.84
CA GLU A 129 -14.91 1.44 11.21
C GLU A 129 -14.20 0.52 10.24
N PHE A 130 -13.27 1.02 9.42
CA PHE A 130 -12.69 0.20 8.35
C PHE A 130 -11.87 -0.97 8.89
N TRP A 131 -10.92 -0.70 9.81
CA TRP A 131 -10.08 -1.76 10.38
C TRP A 131 -10.83 -2.74 11.29
N SER A 132 -12.06 -2.39 11.68
CA SER A 132 -12.94 -3.24 12.47
C SER A 132 -14.05 -3.89 11.64
N ASP A 133 -14.13 -3.60 10.34
CA ASP A 133 -15.15 -4.13 9.44
C ASP A 133 -14.85 -5.61 9.13
N PRO A 134 -15.80 -6.54 9.35
CA PRO A 134 -15.60 -7.97 9.08
C PRO A 134 -15.30 -8.31 7.61
N SER A 135 -15.55 -7.38 6.68
CA SER A 135 -15.20 -7.52 5.27
C SER A 135 -13.72 -7.28 4.98
N VAL A 136 -12.94 -6.80 5.95
CA VAL A 136 -11.49 -6.66 5.85
C VAL A 136 -10.82 -7.93 6.41
N PRO A 137 -10.17 -8.74 5.58
CA PRO A 137 -9.40 -9.89 6.03
C PRO A 137 -8.32 -9.52 7.06
N ASP A 138 -8.15 -10.32 8.10
CA ASP A 138 -7.02 -10.19 9.05
C ASP A 138 -5.66 -10.17 8.35
N ALA A 139 -5.56 -10.87 7.20
CA ALA A 139 -4.37 -10.86 6.35
C ALA A 139 -4.05 -9.47 5.79
N ASP A 140 -5.04 -8.64 5.48
CA ASP A 140 -4.79 -7.25 5.08
C ASP A 140 -4.24 -6.43 6.24
N ILE A 141 -4.81 -6.59 7.44
CA ILE A 141 -4.33 -5.88 8.64
C ILE A 141 -2.86 -6.26 8.91
N HIS A 142 -2.55 -7.56 8.89
CA HIS A 142 -1.20 -8.04 9.09
C HIS A 142 -0.23 -7.49 8.04
N ASP A 143 -0.57 -7.60 6.75
CA ASP A 143 0.28 -7.14 5.66
C ASP A 143 0.47 -5.61 5.70
N PHE A 144 -0.52 -4.82 6.11
CA PHE A 144 -0.34 -3.36 6.28
C PHE A 144 0.57 -3.01 7.44
N VAL A 145 0.45 -3.70 8.57
CA VAL A 145 1.34 -3.48 9.71
C VAL A 145 2.78 -3.78 9.30
N GLN A 146 3.01 -4.92 8.62
CA GLN A 146 4.32 -5.30 8.11
C GLN A 146 4.82 -4.29 7.06
N LEU A 147 3.96 -3.79 6.17
CA LEU A 147 4.31 -2.77 5.18
C LEU A 147 4.79 -1.48 5.86
N ILE A 148 4.08 -1.02 6.89
CA ILE A 148 4.47 0.17 7.66
C ILE A 148 5.80 -0.05 8.38
N GLN A 149 6.01 -1.24 8.96
CA GLN A 149 7.27 -1.59 9.62
C GLN A 149 8.45 -1.58 8.64
N LEU A 150 8.30 -2.19 7.46
CA LEU A 150 9.32 -2.19 6.41
C LEU A 150 9.61 -0.78 5.90
N CYS A 151 8.60 0.06 5.66
CA CYS A 151 8.81 1.45 5.28
C CYS A 151 9.59 2.23 6.36
N ARG A 152 9.34 1.96 7.65
CA ARG A 152 10.11 2.56 8.75
C ARG A 152 11.56 2.05 8.78
N GLN A 153 11.76 0.75 8.55
CA GLN A 153 13.09 0.15 8.45
C GLN A 153 13.88 0.76 7.30
N LEU A 154 13.28 0.87 6.11
CA LEU A 154 13.88 1.52 4.94
C LEU A 154 14.35 2.95 5.25
N ARG A 155 13.51 3.78 5.89
CA ARG A 155 13.89 5.14 6.28
C ARG A 155 15.03 5.18 7.29
N LYS A 156 15.03 4.25 8.25
CA LYS A 156 16.11 4.11 9.23
C LYS A 156 17.42 3.75 8.53
N THR A 157 17.41 2.72 7.69
CA THR A 157 18.58 2.26 6.92
C THR A 157 19.12 3.34 5.99
N ALA A 158 18.24 4.08 5.30
CA ALA A 158 18.66 5.19 4.43
C ALA A 158 19.30 6.34 5.23
N THR A 159 18.71 6.71 6.37
CA THR A 159 19.28 7.72 7.28
C THR A 159 20.67 7.31 7.78
N GLU A 160 20.83 6.06 8.22
CA GLU A 160 22.12 5.53 8.70
C GLU A 160 23.20 5.53 7.61
N ARG A 161 22.80 5.47 6.35
CA ARG A 161 23.68 5.51 5.17
C ARG A 161 23.79 6.89 4.52
N ASN A 162 23.17 7.91 5.11
CA ASN A 162 23.09 9.27 4.56
C ASN A 162 22.59 9.30 3.09
N MET A 163 21.57 8.49 2.79
CA MET A 163 20.92 8.41 1.50
C MET A 163 19.58 9.16 1.54
N ASP A 164 19.28 9.94 0.50
CA ASP A 164 17.90 10.36 0.24
C ASP A 164 17.17 9.20 -0.46
N LEU A 165 15.95 8.90 -0.04
CA LEU A 165 15.16 7.84 -0.67
C LEU A 165 14.57 8.27 -2.02
N TRP A 166 14.46 9.58 -2.27
CA TRP A 166 13.86 10.13 -3.48
C TRP A 166 14.89 10.54 -4.52
N GLU A 167 16.13 10.77 -4.11
CA GLU A 167 17.28 10.94 -5.02
C GLU A 167 17.90 9.55 -5.26
N GLY A 168 18.06 9.17 -6.54
CA GLY A 168 18.59 7.86 -6.94
C GLY A 168 20.08 7.73 -6.66
#